data_AF-A0A354QAG7-F1
#
_entry.id   AF-A0A354QAG7-F1
#
_cell.length_a   1.000
_cell.length_b   1.000
_cell.length_c   1.000
_cell.angle_alpha   90.00
_cell.angle_beta   90.00
_cell.angle_gamma   90.00
#
_symmetry.space_group_name_H-M   'P 1'
#
loop_
_entity.id
_entity.type
_entity.pdbx_description
1 polymer ?
#
loop_
_entity_poly.entity_id
_entity_poly.type
_entity_poly.pdbx_seq_one_letter_code
_entity_poly.pdbx_strand_id
1 'polypeptide(L)' 'MFVTYKLSEKSFKNLRKKGVSDVALNDLTELENRVFPNSYIFLSRVRKLPQAEEIMKNEADLL' A
#
# COMPACT_ATOMS: atom_id res chain seq x y z
N MET A 1 9.53 0.91 21.64
CA MET A 1 8.18 0.99 21.04
C MET A 1 8.25 0.28 19.70
N PHE A 2 7.54 -0.84 19.51
CA PHE A 2 7.48 -1.52 18.22
C PHE A 2 6.41 -0.85 17.36
N VAL A 3 6.81 -0.19 16.28
CA VAL A 3 5.86 0.51 15.38
C VAL A 3 5.48 -0.45 14.26
N THR A 4 4.27 -0.98 14.32
CA THR A 4 3.70 -1.82 13.25
C THR A 4 3.12 -0.97 12.14
N TYR A 5 3.22 -1.43 10.90
CA TYR A 5 2.67 -0.79 9.70
C TYR A 5 1.54 -1.63 9.11
N LYS A 6 0.48 -0.98 8.66
CA LYS A 6 -0.67 -1.60 7.99
C LYS A 6 -1.15 -0.64 6.92
N LEU A 7 -1.63 -1.17 5.79
CA LEU A 7 -2.35 -0.36 4.81
C LEU A 7 -3.57 0.27 5.48
N SER A 8 -3.60 1.59 5.58
CA SER A 8 -4.71 2.30 6.20
C SER A 8 -5.83 2.52 5.18
N GLU A 9 -7.08 2.48 5.65
CA GLU A 9 -8.25 2.79 4.80
C GLU A 9 -8.18 4.23 4.24
N LYS A 10 -7.55 5.15 4.98
CA LYS A 10 -7.28 6.52 4.55
C LYS A 10 -6.31 6.55 3.37
N SER A 11 -5.19 5.84 3.47
CA SER A 11 -4.20 5.68 2.40
C SER A 11 -4.85 5.10 1.15
N PHE A 12 -5.64 4.04 1.32
CA PHE A 12 -6.35 3.40 0.22
C PHE A 12 -7.32 4.36 -0.50
N LYS A 13 -8.11 5.12 0.26
CA LYS A 13 -9.01 6.15 -0.29
C LYS A 13 -8.25 7.27 -1.01
N ASN A 14 -7.08 7.66 -0.52
CA ASN A 14 -6.23 8.66 -1.17
C ASN A 14 -5.69 8.17 -2.52
N LEU A 15 -5.20 6.93 -2.58
CA LEU A 15 -4.72 6.31 -3.82
C LEU A 15 -5.82 6.27 -4.89
N ARG A 16 -7.04 5.89 -4.49
CA ARG A 16 -8.20 5.91 -5.39
C ARG A 16 -8.51 7.31 -5.92
N LYS A 17 -8.41 8.35 -5.08
CA LYS A 17 -8.61 9.74 -5.50
C LYS A 17 -7.50 10.24 -6.44
N LYS A 18 -6.29 9.70 -6.34
CA LYS A 18 -5.16 10.03 -7.23
C LYS A 18 -5.22 9.33 -8.58
N GLY A 19 -6.23 8.49 -8.82
CA GLY A 19 -6.41 7.80 -10.09
C GLY A 19 -5.56 6.54 -10.23
N VAL A 20 -5.14 5.94 -9.12
CA VAL A 20 -4.57 4.58 -9.14
C VAL A 20 -5.65 3.62 -9.66
N SER A 21 -5.28 2.79 -10.62
CA SER A 21 -6.18 1.86 -11.29
C SER A 21 -6.87 0.92 -10.31
N ASP A 22 -8.10 0.52 -10.63
CA ASP A 22 -8.85 -0.43 -9.80
C ASP A 22 -8.12 -1.77 -9.66
N VAL A 23 -7.32 -2.16 -10.67
CA VAL A 23 -6.47 -3.37 -10.62
C VAL A 23 -5.38 -3.22 -9.56
N ALA A 24 -4.67 -2.09 -9.56
CA ALA A 24 -3.64 -1.80 -8.57
C ALA A 24 -4.21 -1.66 -7.14
N LEU A 25 -5.40 -1.07 -7.01
CA LEU A 25 -6.12 -1.03 -5.74
C LEU A 25 -6.52 -2.43 -5.28
N ASN A 26 -7.01 -3.29 -6.19
CA ASN A 26 -7.35 -4.67 -5.87
C ASN A 26 -6.13 -5.45 -5.39
N ASP A 27 -4.98 -5.32 -6.05
CA ASP A 27 -3.71 -5.94 -5.62
C ASP A 27 -3.28 -5.45 -4.21
N LEU A 28 -3.53 -4.17 -3.89
CA LEU A 28 -3.26 -3.62 -2.56
C LEU A 28 -4.17 -4.18 -1.46
N THR A 29 -5.41 -4.58 -1.79
CA THR A 29 -6.32 -5.18 -0.79
C THR A 29 -5.78 -6.48 -0.20
N GLU A 30 -4.89 -7.20 -0.90
CA GLU A 30 -4.19 -8.37 -0.36
C GLU A 30 -3.36 -8.05 0.90
N LEU A 31 -2.94 -6.79 1.02
CA LEU A 31 -2.16 -6.28 2.14
C LEU A 31 -3.03 -5.62 3.23
N GLU A 32 -4.32 -5.37 2.97
CA GLU A 32 -5.24 -4.70 3.91
C GLU A 32 -5.45 -5.51 5.19
N ASN A 33 -5.45 -6.84 5.11
CA ASN A 33 -5.60 -7.71 6.28
C ASN A 33 -4.28 -8.08 6.95
N ARG A 34 -3.15 -7.51 6.50
CA ARG A 34 -1.82 -7.84 7.00
C ARG A 34 -1.24 -6.70 7.84
N VAL A 35 -0.60 -7.06 8.95
CA VAL A 35 0.16 -6.14 9.79
C VAL A 35 1.64 -6.46 9.64
N PHE A 36 2.44 -5.44 9.36
CA PHE A 36 3.87 -5.56 9.12
C PHE A 36 4.66 -5.02 10.31
N PRO A 37 5.82 -5.61 10.64
CA PRO A 37 6.66 -5.16 11.75
C PRO A 37 7.26 -3.76 11.58
N ASN A 38 7.32 -3.24 10.35
CA ASN A 38 7.82 -1.91 10.01
C ASN A 38 7.43 -1.51 8.57
N SER A 39 7.63 -0.24 8.22
CA SER A 39 7.35 0.31 6.89
C SER A 39 8.17 -0.34 5.78
N TYR A 40 9.44 -0.69 6.05
CA TYR A 40 10.32 -1.31 5.06
C TYR A 40 9.76 -2.65 4.56
N ILE A 41 9.27 -3.51 5.47
CA ILE A 41 8.66 -4.79 5.09
C ILE A 41 7.35 -4.56 4.35
N PHE A 42 6.52 -3.61 4.79
CA PHE A 42 5.29 -3.25 4.09
C PHE A 42 5.56 -2.81 2.64
N LEU A 43 6.47 -1.85 2.45
CA LEU A 43 6.87 -1.35 1.13
C LEU A 43 7.52 -2.45 0.28
N SER A 44 8.30 -3.34 0.88
CA SER A 44 8.85 -4.51 0.17
C SER A 44 7.75 -5.43 -0.37
N ARG A 45 6.61 -5.54 0.32
CA ARG A 45 5.45 -6.28 -0.19
C ARG A 45 4.73 -5.53 -1.29
N VAL A 46 4.53 -4.22 -1.13
CA VAL A 46 3.94 -3.37 -2.18
C VAL A 46 4.76 -3.47 -3.47
N ARG A 47 6.10 -3.42 -3.39
CA ARG A 47 7.02 -3.55 -4.54
C ARG A 47 6.95 -4.90 -5.26
N LYS A 48 6.36 -5.93 -4.64
CA LYS A 48 6.18 -7.27 -5.23
C LYS A 48 4.81 -7.46 -5.88
N LEU A 49 3.90 -6.49 -5.76
CA LEU A 49 2.60 -6.54 -6.41
C LEU A 49 2.75 -6.36 -7.93
N PRO A 50 1.86 -6.95 -8.74
CA PRO A 50 1.88 -6.80 -10.20
C PRO A 50 1.88 -5.33 -10.64
N GLN A 51 1.05 -4.49 -10.02
CA GLN A 51 0.97 -3.05 -10.30
C GLN A 51 1.83 -2.19 -9.36
N ALA A 52 2.92 -2.75 -8.82
CA ALA A 52 3.79 -2.06 -7.87
C ALA A 52 4.26 -0.70 -8.39
N GLU A 53 4.63 -0.60 -9.67
CA GLU A 53 5.15 0.64 -10.24
C GLU A 53 4.14 1.79 -10.17
N GLU A 54 2.86 1.51 -10.45
CA GLU A 54 1.78 2.50 -10.37
C GLU A 54 1.52 2.93 -8.92
N ILE A 55 1.49 1.96 -8.01
CA ILE A 55 1.26 2.20 -6.59
C ILE A 55 2.41 3.03 -5.98
N MET A 56 3.65 2.66 -6.29
CA MET A 56 4.85 3.26 -5.72
C MET A 56 5.09 4.70 -6.20
N LYS A 57 4.50 5.11 -7.33
CA LYS A 57 4.44 6.55 -7.70
C LYS A 57 3.73 7.40 -6.65
N ASN A 58 2.88 6.77 -5.83
CA ASN A 58 2.14 7.39 -4.74
C ASN A 58 2.59 6.85 -3.36
N GLU A 59 3.87 6.46 -3.22
CA GLU A 59 4.43 5.92 -1.96
C GLU A 59 4.17 6.84 -0.75
N ALA A 60 4.17 8.16 -0.94
CA ALA A 60 3.90 9.11 0.13
C ALA A 60 2.49 8.99 0.72
N ASP A 61 1.50 8.46 -0.02
CA ASP A 61 0.15 8.24 0.49
C ASP A 61 -0.02 6.88 1.18
N LEU A 62 0.97 5.99 1.03
CA LEU A 62 1.01 4.68 1.65
C LEU A 62 1.55 4.69 3.09
N LEU A 63 2.31 5.73 3.47
CA LEU A 63 2.94 5.90 4.79
C LEU A 63 2.26 6.99 5.63
#